data_AF-A0A8T5URU5-F1
#
_entry.id   AF-A0A8T5URU5-F1
#
_cell.length_a   1.000
_cell.length_b   1.000
_cell.length_c   1.000
_cell.angle_alpha   90.00
_cell.angle_beta   90.00
_cell.angle_gamma   90.00
#
_symmetry.space_group_name_H-M   'P 1'
#
loop_
_entity.id
_entity.type
_entity.pdbx_description
1 polymer ?
#
loop_
_entity_poly.entity_id
_entity_poly.type
_entity_poly.pdbx_seq_one_letter_code
_entity_poly.pdbx_strand_id
1 'polypeptide(L)'
;FLQVYPFKLYKEIKEEFKKLYSACSQAVEELVNCAILIETDFDGAFKITFEIEEKKREARAAKFSLLGKLYKMKDDPIKVYLTSKLVTYIYDIVSWVEETSDYLRGLIIKYPSK
;
A
#
# COMPACT_ATOMS: atom_id res chain seq x y z
N PHE A 1 28.23 6.93 11.02
CA PHE A 1 26.87 7.50 10.93
C PHE A 1 26.42 7.42 9.48
N LEU A 2 25.39 6.62 9.18
CA LEU A 2 24.72 6.67 7.88
C LEU A 2 24.18 8.11 7.71
N GLN A 3 24.82 8.90 6.85
CA GLN A 3 24.26 10.18 6.43
C GLN A 3 22.92 9.86 5.76
N VAL A 4 21.83 10.10 6.48
CA VAL A 4 20.48 10.02 5.95
C VAL A 4 20.35 11.19 4.99
N TYR A 5 20.76 10.98 3.73
CA TYR A 5 20.49 11.92 2.67
C TYR A 5 18.96 12.05 2.59
N PRO A 6 18.38 13.26 2.71
CA PRO A 6 16.99 13.44 2.36
C PRO A 6 16.83 12.91 0.95
N PHE A 7 16.05 11.85 0.76
CA PHE A 7 15.81 11.23 -0.54
C PHE A 7 15.25 12.31 -1.45
N LYS A 8 16.12 12.93 -2.24
CA LYS A 8 15.71 13.89 -3.26
C LYS A 8 15.07 13.06 -4.36
N LEU A 9 13.77 12.82 -4.19
CA LEU A 9 12.92 12.14 -5.15
C LEU A 9 13.11 12.75 -6.53
N TYR A 10 13.21 11.89 -7.54
CA TYR A 10 13.20 12.31 -8.93
C TYR A 10 11.93 13.10 -9.19
N LYS A 11 12.05 14.26 -9.84
CA LYS A 11 10.89 15.10 -10.16
C LYS A 11 9.90 14.35 -11.06
N GLU A 12 10.45 13.51 -11.92
CA GLU A 12 9.79 12.72 -12.97
C GLU A 12 8.88 11.61 -12.44
N ILE A 13 9.07 11.17 -11.18
CA ILE A 13 8.25 10.13 -10.54
C ILE A 13 7.49 10.66 -9.33
N LYS A 14 7.60 11.96 -9.02
CA LYS A 14 7.06 12.53 -7.78
C LYS A 14 5.55 12.28 -7.64
N GLU A 15 4.80 12.43 -8.73
CA GLU A 15 3.35 12.24 -8.72
C GLU A 15 2.96 10.76 -8.59
N GLU A 16 3.65 9.85 -9.27
CA GLU A 16 3.43 8.41 -9.11
C GLU A 16 3.80 7.94 -7.70
N PHE A 17 4.90 8.46 -7.16
CA PHE A 17 5.34 8.17 -5.81
C PHE A 17 4.31 8.65 -4.78
N LYS A 18 3.71 9.83 -5.02
CA LYS A 18 2.60 10.35 -4.25
C LYS A 18 1.38 9.45 -4.26
N LYS A 19 0.96 9.01 -5.44
CA LYS A 19 -0.14 8.04 -5.55
C LYS A 19 0.13 6.78 -4.74
N LEU A 20 1.36 6.26 -4.77
CA LEU A 20 1.71 5.05 -4.05
C LEU A 20 1.70 5.23 -2.52
N TYR A 21 2.34 6.27 -1.97
CA TYR A 21 2.32 6.47 -0.52
C TYR A 21 0.94 6.89 -0.01
N SER A 22 0.15 7.62 -0.81
CA SER A 22 -1.23 7.96 -0.47
C SER A 22 -2.12 6.72 -0.44
N ALA A 23 -2.00 5.83 -1.43
CA ALA A 23 -2.71 4.54 -1.41
C ALA A 23 -2.29 3.69 -0.20
N CYS A 24 -1.01 3.71 0.18
CA CYS A 24 -0.54 3.03 1.38
C CYS A 24 -1.15 3.60 2.66
N SER A 25 -1.17 4.92 2.83
CA SER A 25 -1.79 5.56 3.99
C SER A 25 -3.28 5.22 4.08
N GLN A 26 -4.00 5.30 2.96
CA GLN A 26 -5.43 4.98 2.91
C GLN A 26 -5.69 3.50 3.24
N ALA A 27 -4.90 2.57 2.69
CA ALA A 27 -5.08 1.15 2.97
C ALA A 27 -4.92 0.86 4.47
N VAL A 28 -3.90 1.44 5.12
CA VAL A 28 -3.69 1.29 6.57
C VAL A 28 -4.86 1.87 7.37
N GLU A 29 -5.37 3.04 6.98
CA GLU A 29 -6.53 3.67 7.61
C GLU A 29 -7.77 2.78 7.50
N GLU A 30 -8.05 2.24 6.32
CA GLU A 30 -9.17 1.31 6.10
C GLU A 30 -9.03 0.02 6.92
N LEU A 31 -7.81 -0.51 7.09
CA LEU A 31 -7.60 -1.69 7.94
C LEU A 31 -7.93 -1.39 9.41
N VAL A 32 -7.53 -0.22 9.91
CA VAL A 32 -7.86 0.21 11.26
C VAL A 32 -9.38 0.37 11.41
N ASN A 33 -10.04 0.97 10.42
CA ASN A 33 -11.51 1.10 10.41
C ASN A 33 -12.20 -0.27 10.40
N CYS A 34 -11.74 -1.20 9.57
CA CYS A 34 -12.24 -2.58 9.52
C CYS A 34 -12.12 -3.28 10.88
N ALA A 35 -10.95 -3.14 11.53
CA ALA A 35 -10.70 -3.73 12.85
C ALA A 35 -11.59 -3.13 13.95
N ILE A 36 -11.92 -1.83 13.87
CA ILE A 36 -12.84 -1.19 14.82
C ILE A 36 -14.29 -1.67 14.59
N LEU A 37 -14.73 -1.75 13.33
CA LEU A 37 -16.10 -2.12 13.01
C LEU A 37 -16.42 -3.59 13.28
N ILE A 38 -15.41 -4.47 13.33
CA ILE A 38 -15.65 -5.91 13.49
C ILE A 38 -16.44 -6.28 14.75
N GLU A 39 -16.45 -5.43 15.78
CA GLU A 39 -17.22 -5.64 17.00
C GLU A 39 -18.64 -5.04 16.96
N THR A 40 -18.88 -4.04 16.11
CA THR A 40 -20.10 -3.23 16.14
C THR A 40 -20.94 -3.28 14.86
N ASP A 41 -20.32 -3.54 13.71
CA ASP A 41 -20.93 -3.58 12.38
C ASP A 41 -20.21 -4.59 11.48
N PHE A 42 -20.67 -5.84 11.51
CA PHE A 42 -20.09 -6.94 10.72
C PHE A 42 -20.20 -6.72 9.21
N ASP A 43 -21.33 -6.21 8.72
CA ASP A 43 -21.56 -5.99 7.29
C ASP A 43 -20.70 -4.81 6.78
N GLY A 44 -20.58 -3.75 7.58
CA GLY A 44 -19.67 -2.64 7.31
C GLY A 44 -18.22 -3.09 7.26
N ALA A 45 -17.76 -3.84 8.27
CA ALA A 45 -16.42 -4.40 8.31
C ALA A 45 -16.17 -5.31 7.10
N PHE A 46 -17.14 -6.15 6.71
CA PHE A 46 -17.05 -7.03 5.55
C PHE A 46 -16.83 -6.23 4.26
N LYS A 47 -17.60 -5.16 4.05
CA LYS A 47 -17.49 -4.31 2.87
C LYS A 47 -16.11 -3.65 2.76
N ILE A 48 -15.56 -3.13 3.87
CA ILE A 48 -14.25 -2.50 3.90
C ILE A 48 -13.14 -3.45 3.42
N THR A 49 -13.25 -4.75 3.69
CA THR A 49 -12.24 -5.72 3.20
C THR A 49 -12.12 -5.71 1.67
N PHE A 50 -13.22 -5.50 0.93
CA PHE A 50 -13.18 -5.38 -0.53
C PHE A 50 -12.62 -4.03 -0.98
N GLU A 51 -12.89 -2.96 -0.22
CA GLU A 51 -12.32 -1.64 -0.49
C GLU A 51 -10.79 -1.68 -0.34
N ILE A 52 -10.27 -2.39 0.67
CA ILE A 52 -8.83 -2.66 0.85
C ILE A 52 -8.25 -3.43 -0.35
N GLU A 53 -8.95 -4.44 -0.85
CA GLU A 53 -8.51 -5.22 -2.01
C GLU A 53 -8.41 -4.36 -3.28
N GLU A 54 -9.39 -3.48 -3.52
CA GLU A 54 -9.35 -2.49 -4.61
C GLU A 54 -8.14 -1.54 -4.45
N LYS A 55 -7.86 -1.07 -3.22
CA LYS A 55 -6.68 -0.24 -2.94
C LYS A 55 -5.36 -0.95 -3.23
N LYS A 56 -5.25 -2.25 -2.95
CA LYS A 56 -4.08 -3.06 -3.34
C LYS A 56 -3.90 -3.08 -4.85
N ARG A 57 -4.99 -3.20 -5.62
CA ARG A 57 -4.94 -3.16 -7.10
C ARG A 57 -4.46 -1.81 -7.62
N GLU A 58 -4.99 -0.71 -7.08
CA GLU A 58 -4.55 0.66 -7.38
C GLU A 58 -3.06 0.86 -7.07
N ALA A 59 -2.62 0.46 -5.88
CA ALA A 59 -1.22 0.55 -5.46
C ALA A 59 -0.30 -0.30 -6.34
N ARG A 60 -0.75 -1.48 -6.80
CA ARG A 60 0.00 -2.34 -7.71
C ARG A 60 0.23 -1.66 -9.06
N ALA A 61 -0.81 -1.04 -9.62
CA ALA A 61 -0.70 -0.29 -10.87
C ALA A 61 0.27 0.91 -10.72
N ALA A 62 0.17 1.65 -9.61
CA ALA A 62 1.08 2.74 -9.31
C ALA A 62 2.54 2.26 -9.19
N LYS A 63 2.80 1.17 -8.47
CA LYS A 63 4.13 0.54 -8.35
C LYS A 63 4.72 0.22 -9.71
N PHE A 64 3.99 -0.47 -10.59
CA PHE A 64 4.52 -0.85 -11.90
C PHE A 64 4.79 0.35 -12.80
N SER A 65 3.88 1.34 -12.82
CA SER A 65 4.10 2.59 -13.56
C SER A 65 5.37 3.31 -13.09
N LEU A 66 5.57 3.38 -11.78
CA LEU A 66 6.70 4.05 -11.16
C LEU A 66 8.02 3.32 -11.44
N LEU A 67 8.07 2.00 -11.24
CA LEU A 67 9.25 1.19 -11.55
C LEU A 67 9.60 1.25 -13.04
N GLY A 68 8.60 1.24 -13.93
CA GLY A 68 8.80 1.36 -15.37
C GLY A 68 9.41 2.70 -15.79
N LYS A 69 9.13 3.79 -15.08
CA LYS A 69 9.79 5.09 -15.29
C LYS A 69 11.19 5.12 -14.67
N LEU A 70 11.31 4.64 -13.43
CA LEU A 70 12.55 4.65 -12.66
C LEU A 70 13.68 3.88 -13.36
N TYR A 71 13.40 2.68 -13.88
CA TYR A 71 14.42 1.87 -14.57
C TYR A 71 14.84 2.40 -15.94
N LYS A 72 14.13 3.39 -16.50
CA LYS A 72 14.53 4.06 -17.74
C LYS A 72 15.43 5.28 -17.49
N MET A 73 15.65 5.65 -16.23
CA MET A 73 16.46 6.81 -15.87
C MET A 73 17.95 6.53 -16.13
N LYS A 74 18.62 7.52 -16.74
CA LYS A 74 20.08 7.53 -16.89
C LYS A 74 20.71 8.30 -15.74
N ASP A 75 20.56 7.78 -14.52
CA ASP A 75 21.17 8.33 -13.29
C ASP A 75 22.04 7.24 -12.62
N ASP A 76 22.65 7.57 -11.49
CA ASP A 76 23.44 6.63 -10.68
C ASP A 76 22.67 5.32 -10.41
N PRO A 77 23.24 4.15 -10.77
CA PRO A 77 22.56 2.86 -10.64
C PRO A 77 22.19 2.50 -9.19
N ILE A 78 23.01 2.90 -8.21
CA ILE A 78 22.74 2.63 -6.80
C ILE A 78 21.51 3.43 -6.36
N LYS A 79 21.43 4.69 -6.75
CA LYS A 79 20.28 5.54 -6.45
C LYS A 79 18.98 5.03 -7.11
N VAL A 80 19.04 4.59 -8.36
CA VAL A 80 17.91 3.94 -9.05
C VAL A 80 17.47 2.69 -8.30
N TYR A 81 18.41 1.83 -7.91
CA TYR A 81 18.15 0.62 -7.16
C TYR A 81 17.54 0.87 -5.77
N LEU A 82 18.12 1.80 -4.99
CA LEU A 82 17.60 2.13 -3.66
C LEU A 82 16.19 2.72 -3.73
N THR A 83 15.92 3.54 -4.75
CA THR A 83 14.58 4.09 -5.00
C THR A 83 13.61 2.97 -5.37
N SER A 84 14.02 1.96 -6.15
CA SER A 84 13.14 0.86 -6.52
C SER A 84 12.81 -0.04 -5.33
N LYS A 85 13.75 -0.20 -4.40
CA LYS A 85 13.52 -0.86 -3.12
C LYS A 85 12.54 -0.10 -2.24
N LEU A 86 12.67 1.22 -2.14
CA LEU A 86 11.72 2.07 -1.41
C LEU A 86 10.28 1.90 -1.94
N VAL A 87 10.12 1.98 -3.27
CA VAL A 87 8.83 1.76 -3.96
C VAL A 87 8.27 0.37 -3.65
N THR A 88 9.14 -0.64 -3.63
CA THR A 88 8.75 -2.02 -3.31
C THR A 88 8.26 -2.12 -1.88
N TYR A 89 9.01 -1.60 -0.90
CA TYR A 89 8.64 -1.66 0.51
C TYR A 89 7.33 -0.92 0.83
N ILE A 90 7.07 0.23 0.21
CA ILE A 90 5.78 0.93 0.39
C ILE A 90 4.62 0.06 -0.09
N TYR A 91 4.78 -0.61 -1.24
CA TYR A 91 3.75 -1.52 -1.74
C TYR A 91 3.59 -2.79 -0.89
N ASP A 92 4.68 -3.29 -0.32
CA ASP A 92 4.63 -4.49 0.51
C ASP A 92 3.77 -4.23 1.77
N ILE A 93 3.80 -3.02 2.32
CA ILE A 93 2.89 -2.61 3.41
C ILE A 93 1.41 -2.72 2.96
N VAL A 94 1.08 -2.26 1.75
CA VAL A 94 -0.29 -2.40 1.20
C VAL A 94 -0.67 -3.86 1.03
N SER A 95 0.29 -4.70 0.65
CA SER A 95 0.06 -6.14 0.49
C SER A 95 -0.23 -6.81 1.84
N TRP A 96 0.54 -6.48 2.88
CA TRP A 96 0.27 -6.97 4.25
C TRP A 96 -1.06 -6.49 4.81
N VAL A 97 -1.46 -5.26 4.48
CA VAL A 97 -2.75 -4.72 4.87
C VAL A 97 -3.89 -5.57 4.31
N GLU A 98 -3.84 -5.91 3.02
CA GLU A 98 -4.86 -6.74 2.41
C GLU A 98 -4.84 -8.17 2.94
N GLU A 99 -3.65 -8.78 3.11
CA GLU A 99 -3.53 -10.11 3.71
C GLU A 99 -4.15 -10.13 5.12
N THR A 100 -3.92 -9.07 5.91
CA THR A 100 -4.52 -8.90 7.24
C THR A 100 -6.04 -8.76 7.14
N SER A 101 -6.53 -7.98 6.18
CA SER A 101 -7.97 -7.81 5.95
C SER A 101 -8.65 -9.11 5.51
N ASP A 102 -7.97 -10.00 4.78
CA ASP A 102 -8.49 -11.31 4.40
C ASP A 102 -8.64 -12.24 5.61
N TYR A 103 -7.73 -12.17 6.59
CA TYR A 103 -7.93 -12.86 7.86
C TYR A 103 -9.17 -12.34 8.61
N LEU A 104 -9.37 -11.01 8.66
CA LEU A 104 -10.56 -10.41 9.26
C LEU A 104 -11.84 -10.82 8.51
N ARG A 105 -11.84 -10.78 7.18
CA ARG A 105 -12.92 -11.29 6.33
C ARG A 105 -13.26 -12.74 6.66
N GLY A 106 -12.25 -13.59 6.82
CA GLY A 106 -12.42 -14.98 7.21
C GLY A 106 -13.06 -15.16 8.59
N LEU A 107 -12.74 -14.30 9.55
CA LEU A 107 -13.38 -14.29 10.87
C LEU A 107 -14.84 -13.85 10.77
N ILE A 108 -15.11 -12.77 10.04
CA ILE A 108 -16.47 -12.23 9.79
C ILE A 108 -17.38 -13.31 9.19
N ILE A 109 -16.90 -14.02 8.16
CA ILE A 109 -17.67 -15.09 7.49
C ILE A 109 -17.92 -16.29 8.42
N LYS A 110 -16.93 -16.65 9.26
CA LYS A 110 -17.03 -17.83 10.15
C LYS A 110 -17.90 -17.60 11.37
N TYR A 111 -17.92 -16.37 11.88
CA TYR A 111 -18.65 -15.99 13.07
C TYR A 111 -19.62 -14.85 12.78
N PRO A 112 -20.58 -15.04 11.83
CA PRO A 112 -21.54 -13.99 11.54
C PRO A 112 -22.34 -13.69 12.81
N SER A 113 -22.39 -12.43 13.20
CA SER A 113 -23.21 -11.97 14.32
C SER A 113 -24.67 -12.36 14.05
N LYS A 114 -25.17 -13.36 14.78
CA LYS A 114 -26.60 -13.69 14.81
C LYS A 114 -27.37 -12.66 15.62
#